data_AF-A0A941RXV1-F1
#
_entry.id   AF-A0A941RXV1-F1
#
_cell.length_a   1.000
_cell.length_b   1.000
_cell.length_c   1.000
_cell.angle_alpha   90.00
_cell.angle_beta   90.00
_cell.angle_gamma   90.00
#
_symmetry.space_group_name_H-M   'P 1'
#
loop_
_entity.id
_entity.type
_entity.pdbx_description
1 polymer ?
#
loop_
_entity_poly.entity_id
_entity_poly.type
_entity_poly.pdbx_seq_one_letter_code
_entity_poly.pdbx_strand_id
1 'polypeptide(L)'
;MPQAKHAIYISPQVREVERLHHDLLTEEVRGLPIEDQLDRQAQRILDAHQAGDPAVVTLITCWHPTLVCHSAVEIMNAPFTLNDARQTVAREHGFTDWADVETRGKIASDRDFELAVDTLLRGHLTRLEILLAGDPSLVCRRSHFGHRAMLLHYVGSNGVETYRQRVPINLAEITQLLILAGADVNARAEMYGGSTVLELLLTSDHPAQAGVTHKVVEVLEAAGAKRN
;
A
#
# COMPACT_ATOMS: atom_id res chain seq x y z
N MET A 1 28.06 -6.06 -8.80
CA MET A 1 27.17 -6.76 -9.77
C MET A 1 25.99 -5.83 -10.05
N PRO A 2 25.73 -5.40 -11.29
CA PRO A 2 24.55 -4.61 -11.59
C PRO A 2 23.30 -5.45 -11.31
N GLN A 3 22.39 -4.92 -10.49
CA GLN A 3 21.16 -5.60 -10.11
C GLN A 3 20.29 -5.78 -11.36
N ALA A 4 19.85 -7.01 -11.63
CA ALA A 4 18.89 -7.24 -12.70
C ALA A 4 17.62 -6.41 -12.41
N LYS A 5 17.21 -5.55 -13.34
CA LYS A 5 15.90 -4.89 -13.27
C LYS A 5 14.85 -5.99 -13.39
N HIS A 6 14.22 -6.34 -12.29
CA HIS A 6 13.11 -7.29 -12.30
C HIS A 6 11.89 -6.58 -12.89
N ALA A 7 11.14 -7.29 -13.73
CA ALA A 7 9.87 -6.77 -14.23
C ALA A 7 8.91 -6.55 -13.04
N ILE A 8 8.14 -5.47 -13.09
CA ILE A 8 7.14 -5.11 -12.09
C ILE A 8 5.82 -4.95 -12.83
N TYR A 9 4.83 -5.74 -12.44
CA TYR A 9 3.45 -5.55 -12.87
C TYR A 9 2.82 -4.39 -12.08
N ILE A 10 2.16 -3.49 -12.80
CA ILE A 10 1.43 -2.35 -12.26
C ILE A 10 0.20 -2.18 -13.14
N SER A 11 -0.99 -2.27 -12.56
CA SER A 11 -2.23 -2.10 -13.31
C SER A 11 -2.35 -0.68 -13.85
N PRO A 12 -3.11 -0.45 -14.94
CA PRO A 12 -3.37 0.90 -15.45
C PRO A 12 -3.92 1.85 -14.37
N GLN A 13 -4.82 1.36 -13.52
CA GLN A 13 -5.42 2.15 -12.44
C GLN A 13 -4.38 2.61 -11.41
N VAL A 14 -3.48 1.71 -10.99
CA VAL A 14 -2.40 2.05 -10.04
C VAL A 14 -1.43 3.05 -10.65
N ARG A 15 -1.14 2.96 -11.97
CA ARG A 15 -0.30 3.95 -12.67
C ARG A 15 -0.92 5.34 -12.68
N GLU A 16 -2.23 5.43 -12.89
CA GLU A 16 -2.93 6.72 -12.87
C GLU A 16 -2.94 7.34 -11.47
N VAL A 17 -3.13 6.54 -10.42
CA VAL A 17 -3.01 7.04 -9.03
C VAL A 17 -1.57 7.47 -8.71
N GLU A 18 -0.56 6.72 -9.16
CA GLU A 18 0.85 7.12 -9.02
C GLU A 18 1.12 8.45 -9.76
N ARG A 19 0.61 8.62 -10.98
CA ARG A 19 0.71 9.87 -11.74
C ARG A 19 0.04 11.03 -10.97
N LEU A 20 -1.16 10.80 -10.46
CA LEU A 20 -1.94 11.80 -9.73
C LEU A 20 -1.19 12.33 -8.51
N HIS A 21 -0.45 11.49 -7.80
CA HIS A 21 0.27 11.86 -6.58
C HIS A 21 1.79 12.02 -6.74
N HIS A 22 2.35 11.92 -7.96
CA HIS A 22 3.81 11.72 -8.15
C HIS A 22 4.71 12.74 -7.42
N ASP A 23 4.35 14.01 -7.40
CA ASP A 23 5.08 15.11 -6.75
C ASP A 23 4.86 15.18 -5.23
N LEU A 24 3.84 14.49 -4.73
CA LEU A 24 3.57 14.33 -3.30
C LEU A 24 4.26 13.10 -2.70
N LEU A 25 4.83 12.21 -3.53
CA LEU A 25 5.51 10.99 -3.06
C LEU A 25 7.02 11.18 -2.85
N THR A 26 7.48 12.42 -2.68
CA THR A 26 8.89 12.77 -2.48
C THR A 26 9.35 12.59 -1.03
N GLU A 27 10.66 12.44 -0.82
CA GLU A 27 11.26 12.36 0.52
C GLU A 27 10.96 13.59 1.40
N GLU A 28 10.85 14.77 0.77
CA GLU A 28 10.48 16.00 1.47
C GLU A 28 9.08 15.89 2.06
N VAL A 29 8.10 15.46 1.26
CA VAL A 29 6.72 15.30 1.73
C VAL A 29 6.61 14.15 2.73
N ARG A 30 7.28 13.01 2.49
CA ARG A 30 7.30 11.87 3.43
C ARG A 30 7.96 12.19 4.77
N GLY A 31 8.77 13.24 4.83
CA GLY A 31 9.35 13.76 6.07
C GLY A 31 8.39 14.56 6.94
N LEU A 32 7.22 14.95 6.42
CA LEU A 32 6.19 15.67 7.17
C LEU A 32 5.41 14.72 8.09
N PRO A 33 4.69 15.23 9.10
CA PRO A 33 3.66 14.46 9.78
C PRO A 33 2.68 13.80 8.79
N ILE A 34 2.25 12.58 9.08
CA ILE A 34 1.32 11.83 8.21
C ILE A 34 0.05 12.63 7.92
N GLU A 35 -0.49 13.35 8.89
CA GLU A 35 -1.64 14.24 8.69
C GLU A 35 -1.39 15.24 7.57
N ASP A 36 -0.24 15.92 7.56
CA ASP A 36 0.12 16.89 6.52
C ASP A 36 0.32 16.22 5.16
N GLN A 37 0.86 15.00 5.13
CA GLN A 37 1.00 14.22 3.90
C GLN A 37 -0.38 13.88 3.31
N LEU A 38 -1.30 13.41 4.16
CA LEU A 38 -2.63 12.99 3.73
C LEU A 38 -3.51 14.20 3.37
N ASP A 39 -3.36 15.34 4.05
CA ASP A 39 -4.11 16.55 3.71
C ASP A 39 -3.74 17.08 2.32
N ARG A 40 -2.44 17.03 1.96
CA ARG A 40 -1.99 17.37 0.60
C ARG A 40 -2.55 16.41 -0.45
N GLN A 41 -2.60 15.12 -0.15
CA GLN A 41 -3.23 14.14 -1.05
C GLN A 41 -4.74 14.37 -1.16
N ALA A 42 -5.43 14.68 -0.06
CA ALA A 42 -6.86 15.03 -0.08
C ALA A 42 -7.13 16.26 -0.96
N GLN A 43 -6.31 17.31 -0.84
CA GLN A 43 -6.42 18.47 -1.71
C GLN A 43 -6.19 18.10 -3.18
N ARG A 44 -5.19 17.26 -3.48
CA ARG A 44 -4.94 16.78 -4.86
C ARG A 44 -6.12 16.00 -5.42
N ILE A 45 -6.76 15.15 -4.63
CA ILE A 45 -7.95 14.38 -5.04
C ILE A 45 -9.12 15.33 -5.33
N LEU A 46 -9.33 16.35 -4.49
CA LEU A 46 -10.38 17.36 -4.71
C LEU A 46 -10.15 18.14 -6.00
N ASP A 47 -8.94 18.67 -6.21
CA ASP A 47 -8.59 19.44 -7.40
C ASP A 47 -8.77 18.60 -8.67
N ALA A 48 -8.37 17.33 -8.62
CA ALA A 48 -8.49 16.40 -9.73
C ALA A 48 -9.95 16.01 -10.03
N HIS A 49 -10.80 15.85 -9.01
CA HIS A 49 -12.24 15.66 -9.19
C HIS A 49 -12.87 16.87 -9.89
N GLN A 50 -12.55 18.09 -9.42
CA GLN A 50 -13.03 19.35 -10.02
C GLN A 50 -12.54 19.54 -11.45
N ALA A 51 -11.32 19.10 -11.75
CA ALA A 51 -10.74 19.15 -13.09
C ALA A 51 -11.25 18.04 -14.03
N GLY A 52 -12.03 17.09 -13.53
CA GLY A 52 -12.52 15.97 -14.33
C GLY A 52 -11.47 14.88 -14.61
N ASP A 53 -10.37 14.82 -13.85
CA ASP A 53 -9.32 13.82 -14.04
C ASP A 53 -9.83 12.43 -13.59
N PRO A 54 -9.93 11.44 -14.50
CA PRO A 54 -10.49 10.13 -14.17
C PRO A 54 -9.65 9.32 -13.17
N ALA A 55 -8.41 9.70 -12.88
CA ALA A 55 -7.56 9.00 -11.90
C ALA A 55 -8.18 8.94 -10.50
N VAL A 56 -8.98 9.93 -10.11
CA VAL A 56 -9.65 9.96 -8.79
C VAL A 56 -10.70 8.89 -8.63
N VAL A 57 -11.27 8.39 -9.74
CA VAL A 57 -12.35 7.39 -9.71
C VAL A 57 -11.91 6.13 -8.97
N THR A 58 -10.67 5.67 -9.20
CA THR A 58 -10.13 4.49 -8.51
C THR A 58 -10.08 4.70 -7.00
N LEU A 59 -9.65 5.86 -6.53
CA LEU A 59 -9.58 6.15 -5.09
C LEU A 59 -10.98 6.23 -4.48
N ILE A 60 -11.89 6.97 -5.13
CA ILE A 60 -13.24 7.21 -4.61
C ILE A 60 -14.06 5.92 -4.61
N THR A 61 -14.04 5.13 -5.68
CA THR A 61 -14.83 3.89 -5.78
C THR A 61 -14.33 2.80 -4.83
N CYS A 62 -13.05 2.83 -4.43
CA CYS A 62 -12.50 1.86 -3.47
C CYS A 62 -12.66 2.30 -2.02
N TRP A 63 -12.54 3.60 -1.72
CA TRP A 63 -12.32 4.05 -0.34
C TRP A 63 -13.34 5.05 0.19
N HIS A 64 -14.10 5.73 -0.67
CA HIS A 64 -15.07 6.74 -0.21
C HIS A 64 -16.18 6.11 0.65
N PRO A 65 -16.58 6.71 1.79
CA PRO A 65 -17.56 6.10 2.70
C PRO A 65 -18.91 5.76 2.07
N THR A 66 -19.40 6.58 1.12
CA THR A 66 -20.74 6.44 0.52
C THR A 66 -20.73 6.22 -0.99
N LEU A 67 -19.59 6.42 -1.66
CA LEU A 67 -19.45 6.28 -3.12
C LEU A 67 -18.66 5.02 -3.50
N VAL A 68 -18.36 4.19 -2.51
CA VAL A 68 -17.74 2.88 -2.73
C VAL A 68 -18.58 2.06 -3.71
N CYS A 69 -17.94 1.43 -4.68
CA CYS A 69 -18.56 0.65 -5.75
C CYS A 69 -19.48 1.44 -6.72
N HIS A 70 -19.58 2.76 -6.62
CA HIS A 70 -20.28 3.57 -7.63
C HIS A 70 -19.50 3.60 -8.95
N SER A 71 -20.22 3.82 -10.05
CA SER A 71 -19.63 3.95 -11.39
C SER A 71 -18.83 5.25 -11.53
N ALA A 72 -17.90 5.28 -12.49
CA ALA A 72 -17.15 6.49 -12.83
C ALA A 72 -18.05 7.69 -13.13
N VAL A 73 -19.17 7.47 -13.85
CA VAL A 73 -20.12 8.52 -14.21
C VAL A 73 -20.82 9.07 -12.97
N GLU A 74 -21.24 8.22 -12.05
CA GLU A 74 -21.88 8.67 -10.80
C GLU A 74 -20.90 9.43 -9.92
N ILE A 75 -19.66 8.92 -9.77
CA ILE A 75 -18.60 9.56 -8.99
C ILE A 75 -18.27 10.96 -9.52
N MET A 76 -18.08 11.09 -10.83
CA MET A 76 -17.68 12.38 -11.43
C MET A 76 -18.82 13.42 -11.44
N ASN A 77 -20.09 12.98 -11.33
CA ASN A 77 -21.24 13.88 -11.25
C ASN A 77 -21.71 14.15 -9.80
N ALA A 78 -21.19 13.42 -8.82
CA ALA A 78 -21.52 13.63 -7.42
C ALA A 78 -20.88 14.92 -6.88
N PRO A 79 -21.54 15.66 -5.98
CA PRO A 79 -20.88 16.68 -5.18
C PRO A 79 -19.72 16.04 -4.41
N PHE A 80 -18.55 16.68 -4.45
CA PHE A 80 -17.35 16.17 -3.81
C PHE A 80 -16.62 17.32 -3.11
N THR A 81 -16.43 17.20 -1.80
CA THR A 81 -15.85 18.22 -0.95
C THR A 81 -14.46 17.83 -0.46
N LEU A 82 -13.73 18.77 0.15
CA LEU A 82 -12.45 18.46 0.80
C LEU A 82 -12.62 17.42 1.92
N ASN A 83 -13.74 17.46 2.64
CA ASN A 83 -14.02 16.47 3.68
C ASN A 83 -14.16 15.07 3.08
N ASP A 84 -14.85 14.93 1.94
CA ASP A 84 -14.98 13.66 1.22
C ASP A 84 -13.61 13.12 0.79
N ALA A 85 -12.73 14.00 0.28
CA ALA A 85 -11.36 13.65 -0.06
C ALA A 85 -10.55 13.18 1.16
N ARG A 86 -10.65 13.90 2.29
CA ARG A 86 -10.00 13.54 3.57
C ARG A 86 -10.45 12.17 4.08
N GLN A 87 -11.76 11.88 4.02
CA GLN A 87 -12.27 10.57 4.41
C GLN A 87 -11.80 9.45 3.47
N THR A 88 -11.70 9.74 2.17
CA THR A 88 -11.21 8.79 1.17
C THR A 88 -9.75 8.41 1.44
N VAL A 89 -8.86 9.40 1.60
CA VAL A 89 -7.43 9.14 1.85
C VAL A 89 -7.18 8.54 3.23
N ALA A 90 -7.95 8.93 4.25
CA ALA A 90 -7.85 8.31 5.58
C ALA A 90 -8.09 6.78 5.49
N ARG A 91 -9.16 6.39 4.80
CA ARG A 91 -9.55 4.97 4.64
C ARG A 91 -8.60 4.20 3.75
N GLU A 92 -8.07 4.81 2.69
CA GLU A 92 -7.02 4.21 1.86
C GLU A 92 -5.78 3.83 2.69
N HIS A 93 -5.39 4.70 3.62
CA HIS A 93 -4.27 4.46 4.52
C HIS A 93 -4.65 3.66 5.78
N GLY A 94 -5.87 3.10 5.82
CA GLY A 94 -6.36 2.24 6.89
C GLY A 94 -6.68 2.95 8.21
N PHE A 95 -6.80 4.28 8.21
CA PHE A 95 -7.39 4.99 9.34
C PHE A 95 -8.91 4.83 9.33
N THR A 96 -9.52 4.93 10.51
CA THR A 96 -10.98 4.78 10.62
C THR A 96 -11.71 5.94 9.92
N ASP A 97 -11.24 7.16 10.16
CA ASP A 97 -11.74 8.42 9.60
C ASP A 97 -10.65 9.50 9.71
N TRP A 98 -10.97 10.73 9.31
CA TRP A 98 -10.04 11.86 9.43
C TRP A 98 -9.67 12.23 10.88
N ALA A 99 -10.57 12.05 11.85
CA ALA A 99 -10.26 12.37 13.26
C ALA A 99 -9.19 11.41 13.83
N ASP A 100 -9.19 10.16 13.36
CA ASP A 100 -8.13 9.18 13.65
C ASP A 100 -6.78 9.61 13.05
N VAL A 101 -6.78 10.19 11.86
CA VAL A 101 -5.58 10.81 11.24
C VAL A 101 -5.09 11.99 12.09
N GLU A 102 -5.97 12.90 12.51
CA GLU A 102 -5.59 14.03 13.36
C GLU A 102 -5.00 13.58 14.70
N THR A 103 -5.43 12.43 15.21
CA THR A 103 -4.95 11.89 16.49
C THR A 103 -3.60 11.17 16.35
N ARG A 104 -3.45 10.30 15.36
CA ARG A 104 -2.28 9.40 15.21
C ARG A 104 -1.26 9.90 14.20
N GLY A 105 -1.68 10.72 13.25
CA GLY A 105 -0.88 11.23 12.13
C GLY A 105 0.03 12.40 12.48
N LYS A 106 0.17 12.76 13.77
CA LYS A 106 1.07 13.83 14.23
C LYS A 106 2.57 13.48 14.13
N ILE A 107 2.89 12.23 13.78
CA ILE A 107 4.26 11.76 13.57
C ILE A 107 4.55 11.56 12.08
N ALA A 108 5.81 11.69 11.70
CA ALA A 108 6.27 11.32 10.36
C ALA A 108 6.39 9.80 10.20
N SER A 109 6.45 9.33 8.96
CA SER A 109 6.68 7.92 8.64
C SER A 109 8.10 7.48 9.05
N ASP A 110 8.26 6.20 9.42
CA ASP A 110 9.57 5.61 9.68
C ASP A 110 10.36 5.48 8.36
N ARG A 111 11.34 6.35 8.15
CA ARG A 111 12.12 6.42 6.90
C ARG A 111 12.77 5.10 6.50
N ASP A 112 13.30 4.35 7.46
CA ASP A 112 13.99 3.09 7.16
C ASP A 112 12.98 2.01 6.76
N PHE A 113 11.83 1.99 7.43
CA PHE A 113 10.72 1.12 7.05
C PHE A 113 10.15 1.46 5.68
N GLU A 114 9.90 2.74 5.40
CA GLU A 114 9.40 3.21 4.10
C GLU A 114 10.38 2.87 2.96
N LEU A 115 11.68 3.00 3.20
CA LEU A 115 12.72 2.60 2.25
C LEU A 115 12.71 1.07 2.00
N ALA A 116 12.51 0.27 3.03
CA ALA A 116 12.42 -1.19 2.90
C ALA A 116 11.17 -1.60 2.09
N VAL A 117 10.02 -0.96 2.32
CA VAL A 117 8.80 -1.15 1.52
C VAL A 117 9.06 -0.81 0.04
N ASP A 118 9.63 0.35 -0.24
CA ASP A 118 9.90 0.76 -1.63
C ASP A 118 10.93 -0.16 -2.30
N THR A 119 11.89 -0.68 -1.54
CA THR A 119 12.89 -1.66 -2.03
C THR A 119 12.26 -3.00 -2.37
N LEU A 120 11.34 -3.49 -1.52
CA LEU A 120 10.51 -4.67 -1.75
C LEU A 120 9.68 -4.52 -3.02
N LEU A 121 8.91 -3.43 -3.14
CA LEU A 121 8.00 -3.20 -4.28
C LEU A 121 8.73 -2.97 -5.61
N ARG A 122 10.03 -2.61 -5.56
CA ARG A 122 10.92 -2.51 -6.74
C ARG A 122 11.57 -3.84 -7.13
N GLY A 123 11.34 -4.92 -6.37
CA GLY A 123 11.96 -6.22 -6.63
C GLY A 123 13.46 -6.28 -6.33
N HIS A 124 13.99 -5.33 -5.56
CA HIS A 124 15.42 -5.18 -5.31
C HIS A 124 15.93 -6.12 -4.20
N LEU A 125 15.89 -7.43 -4.46
CA LEU A 125 16.15 -8.49 -3.47
C LEU A 125 17.46 -8.28 -2.67
N THR A 126 18.61 -8.14 -3.34
CA THR A 126 19.91 -7.93 -2.68
C THR A 126 19.96 -6.68 -1.81
N ARG A 127 19.27 -5.61 -2.21
CA ARG A 127 19.24 -4.38 -1.41
C ARG A 127 18.36 -4.58 -0.18
N LEU A 128 17.24 -5.27 -0.32
CA LEU A 128 16.37 -5.61 0.80
C LEU A 128 17.11 -6.48 1.82
N GLU A 129 17.87 -7.47 1.35
CA GLU A 129 18.72 -8.32 2.20
C GLU A 129 19.74 -7.50 3.00
N ILE A 130 20.42 -6.53 2.36
CA ILE A 130 21.35 -5.62 3.05
C ILE A 130 20.64 -4.78 4.12
N LEU A 131 19.45 -4.24 3.80
CA LEU A 131 18.67 -3.45 4.76
C LEU A 131 18.26 -4.30 5.98
N LEU A 132 17.76 -5.51 5.75
CA LEU A 132 17.35 -6.43 6.83
C LEU A 132 18.54 -6.91 7.66
N ALA A 133 19.71 -7.12 7.06
CA ALA A 133 20.92 -7.48 7.79
C ALA A 133 21.45 -6.31 8.64
N GLY A 134 21.31 -5.07 8.15
CA GLY A 134 21.68 -3.85 8.89
C GLY A 134 20.73 -3.54 10.05
N ASP A 135 19.45 -3.85 9.89
CA ASP A 135 18.44 -3.68 10.93
C ASP A 135 17.38 -4.80 10.87
N PRO A 136 17.59 -5.90 11.63
CA PRO A 136 16.66 -7.02 11.65
C PRO A 136 15.27 -6.68 12.17
N SER A 137 15.11 -5.56 12.91
CA SER A 137 13.80 -5.17 13.44
C SER A 137 12.82 -4.73 12.35
N LEU A 138 13.32 -4.34 11.18
CA LEU A 138 12.49 -3.89 10.04
C LEU A 138 11.40 -4.91 9.66
N VAL A 139 11.65 -6.20 9.83
CA VAL A 139 10.71 -7.28 9.46
C VAL A 139 9.44 -7.28 10.32
N CYS A 140 9.54 -6.82 11.58
CA CYS A 140 8.44 -6.82 12.54
C CYS A 140 7.93 -5.42 12.91
N ARG A 141 8.57 -4.36 12.39
CA ARG A 141 8.05 -2.99 12.49
C ARG A 141 6.72 -2.87 11.76
N ARG A 142 5.88 -1.99 12.30
CA ARG A 142 4.56 -1.67 11.76
C ARG A 142 4.57 -0.24 11.25
N SER A 143 4.04 -0.06 10.04
CA SER A 143 3.78 1.25 9.43
C SER A 143 3.07 2.17 10.43
N HIS A 144 3.41 3.46 10.37
CA HIS A 144 2.74 4.50 11.15
C HIS A 144 1.36 4.87 10.58
N PHE A 145 1.01 4.42 9.37
CA PHE A 145 -0.33 4.55 8.83
C PHE A 145 -1.35 3.67 9.58
N GLY A 146 -2.63 3.99 9.38
CA GLY A 146 -3.76 3.38 10.07
C GLY A 146 -3.80 1.85 9.92
N HIS A 147 -3.43 1.32 8.74
CA HIS A 147 -3.41 -0.11 8.49
C HIS A 147 -2.31 -0.89 9.26
N ARG A 148 -1.32 -0.23 9.87
CA ARG A 148 -0.29 -0.87 10.72
C ARG A 148 0.43 -2.07 10.09
N ALA A 149 0.61 -2.04 8.76
CA ALA A 149 1.20 -3.13 8.00
C ALA A 149 2.68 -3.34 8.35
N MET A 150 3.12 -4.59 8.33
CA MET A 150 4.54 -4.97 8.32
C MET A 150 4.99 -5.28 6.88
N LEU A 151 6.29 -5.41 6.63
CA LEU A 151 6.83 -5.67 5.29
C LEU A 151 6.15 -6.83 4.57
N LEU A 152 5.87 -7.93 5.28
CA LEU A 152 5.24 -9.11 4.69
C LEU A 152 3.82 -8.83 4.17
N HIS A 153 3.07 -7.90 4.77
CA HIS A 153 1.70 -7.60 4.30
C HIS A 153 1.68 -6.92 2.92
N TYR A 154 2.74 -6.18 2.55
CA TYR A 154 2.86 -5.56 1.23
C TYR A 154 2.95 -6.59 0.10
N VAL A 155 3.33 -7.84 0.41
CA VAL A 155 3.27 -8.96 -0.55
C VAL A 155 1.85 -9.20 -1.05
N GLY A 156 0.83 -8.95 -0.23
CA GLY A 156 -0.56 -9.10 -0.62
C GLY A 156 -1.01 -8.11 -1.71
N SER A 157 -0.30 -6.98 -1.87
CA SER A 157 -0.67 -5.89 -2.81
C SER A 157 -2.17 -5.56 -2.73
N ASN A 158 -2.69 -5.44 -1.51
CA ASN A 158 -4.10 -5.22 -1.20
C ASN A 158 -4.21 -4.66 0.22
N GLY A 159 -5.18 -3.77 0.46
CA GLY A 159 -5.37 -3.13 1.77
C GLY A 159 -4.25 -2.19 2.21
N VAL A 160 -3.38 -1.80 1.28
CA VAL A 160 -2.32 -0.79 1.44
C VAL A 160 -2.53 0.34 0.43
N GLU A 161 -1.69 1.37 0.49
CA GLU A 161 -1.80 2.55 -0.37
C GLU A 161 -1.91 2.15 -1.85
N THR A 162 -2.86 2.73 -2.58
CA THR A 162 -3.22 2.26 -3.93
C THR A 162 -2.03 2.37 -4.88
N TYR A 163 -1.25 3.45 -4.78
CA TYR A 163 -0.02 3.64 -5.57
C TYR A 163 1.09 2.61 -5.27
N ARG A 164 1.01 1.91 -4.13
CA ARG A 164 1.95 0.86 -3.68
C ARG A 164 1.51 -0.55 -4.04
N GLN A 165 0.34 -0.77 -4.62
CA GLN A 165 -0.13 -2.09 -5.06
C GLN A 165 0.56 -2.53 -6.36
N ARG A 166 1.89 -2.70 -6.28
CA ARG A 166 2.81 -3.03 -7.36
C ARG A 166 3.38 -4.42 -7.11
N VAL A 167 3.48 -5.23 -8.16
CA VAL A 167 3.83 -6.64 -8.03
C VAL A 167 5.13 -6.93 -8.76
N PRO A 168 6.27 -7.02 -8.05
CA PRO A 168 7.51 -7.48 -8.66
C PRO A 168 7.38 -8.96 -9.07
N ILE A 169 7.88 -9.36 -10.23
CA ILE A 169 7.72 -10.75 -10.72
C ILE A 169 8.48 -11.77 -9.83
N ASN A 170 9.51 -11.32 -9.10
CA ASN A 170 10.24 -12.12 -8.10
C ASN A 170 9.62 -12.03 -6.69
N LEU A 171 8.31 -11.83 -6.58
CA LEU A 171 7.63 -11.66 -5.28
C LEU A 171 7.77 -12.89 -4.38
N ALA A 172 7.83 -14.10 -4.93
CA ALA A 172 8.00 -15.33 -4.15
C ALA A 172 9.38 -15.38 -3.47
N GLU A 173 10.45 -14.98 -4.17
CA GLU A 173 11.80 -14.88 -3.62
C GLU A 173 11.89 -13.83 -2.52
N ILE A 174 11.22 -12.68 -2.70
CA ILE A 174 11.15 -11.64 -1.68
C ILE A 174 10.38 -12.13 -0.45
N THR A 175 9.27 -12.84 -0.66
CA THR A 175 8.49 -13.45 0.42
C THR A 175 9.34 -14.43 1.22
N GLN A 176 10.11 -15.29 0.53
CA GLN A 176 11.03 -16.22 1.17
C GLN A 176 12.10 -15.51 1.99
N LEU A 177 12.68 -14.42 1.47
CA LEU A 177 13.66 -13.59 2.20
C LEU A 177 13.05 -13.02 3.49
N LEU A 178 11.85 -12.45 3.43
CA LEU A 178 11.19 -11.88 4.62
C LEU A 178 10.92 -12.96 5.67
N ILE A 179 10.47 -14.15 5.26
CA ILE A 179 10.26 -15.28 6.17
C ILE A 179 11.57 -15.72 6.82
N LEU A 180 12.65 -15.85 6.03
CA LEU A 180 13.98 -16.19 6.55
C LEU A 180 14.51 -15.13 7.52
N ALA A 181 14.16 -13.87 7.30
CA ALA A 181 14.48 -12.75 8.19
C ALA A 181 13.61 -12.72 9.47
N GLY A 182 12.62 -13.62 9.61
CA GLY A 182 11.80 -13.75 10.81
C GLY A 182 10.41 -13.13 10.72
N ALA A 183 9.89 -12.87 9.53
CA ALA A 183 8.52 -12.39 9.37
C ALA A 183 7.49 -13.42 9.87
N ASP A 184 6.56 -12.99 10.71
CA ASP A 184 5.42 -13.81 11.12
C ASP A 184 4.35 -13.84 10.02
N VAL A 185 4.20 -15.01 9.38
CA VAL A 185 3.24 -15.25 8.28
C VAL A 185 1.78 -15.19 8.70
N ASN A 186 1.48 -15.29 10.01
CA ASN A 186 0.13 -15.23 10.55
C ASN A 186 -0.16 -13.92 11.29
N ALA A 187 0.79 -12.98 11.31
CA ALA A 187 0.54 -11.69 11.89
C ALA A 187 -0.56 -10.95 11.11
N ARG A 188 -1.33 -10.16 11.86
CA ARG A 188 -2.44 -9.36 11.31
C ARG A 188 -2.06 -7.89 11.26
N ALA A 189 -2.48 -7.24 10.18
CA ALA A 189 -2.51 -5.79 10.01
C ALA A 189 -3.97 -5.30 10.05
N GLU A 190 -4.18 -4.00 10.27
CA GLU A 190 -5.46 -3.43 10.68
C GLU A 190 -6.40 -3.06 9.51
N MET A 191 -5.97 -3.23 8.25
CA MET A 191 -6.87 -3.10 7.11
C MET A 191 -8.01 -4.12 7.19
N TYR A 192 -9.19 -3.73 6.71
CA TYR A 192 -10.41 -4.57 6.64
C TYR A 192 -10.82 -5.21 7.98
N GLY A 193 -10.48 -4.61 9.11
CA GLY A 193 -10.78 -5.16 10.45
C GLY A 193 -9.83 -6.27 10.90
N GLY A 194 -8.70 -6.44 10.21
CA GLY A 194 -7.71 -7.47 10.48
C GLY A 194 -7.49 -8.34 9.25
N SER A 195 -6.26 -8.43 8.75
CA SER A 195 -5.92 -9.35 7.67
C SER A 195 -4.48 -9.84 7.77
N THR A 196 -4.27 -11.12 7.47
CA THR A 196 -2.95 -11.73 7.25
C THR A 196 -2.49 -11.50 5.81
N VAL A 197 -1.20 -11.72 5.53
CA VAL A 197 -0.68 -11.66 4.15
C VAL A 197 -1.39 -12.65 3.22
N LEU A 198 -1.74 -13.85 3.69
CA LEU A 198 -2.38 -14.86 2.86
C LEU A 198 -3.80 -14.45 2.47
N GLU A 199 -4.58 -13.91 3.42
CA GLU A 199 -5.92 -13.37 3.15
C GLU A 199 -5.89 -12.22 2.14
N LEU A 200 -4.93 -11.29 2.28
CA LEU A 200 -4.75 -10.17 1.35
C LEU A 200 -4.38 -10.66 -0.05
N LEU A 201 -3.44 -11.60 -0.13
CA LEU A 201 -2.94 -12.15 -1.39
C LEU A 201 -4.03 -12.90 -2.17
N LEU A 202 -4.84 -13.71 -1.49
CA LEU A 202 -5.90 -14.52 -2.12
C LEU A 202 -7.07 -13.67 -2.63
N THR A 203 -7.25 -12.47 -2.09
CA THR A 203 -8.32 -11.55 -2.47
C THR A 203 -7.85 -10.41 -3.37
N SER A 204 -6.57 -10.41 -3.77
CA SER A 204 -5.99 -9.35 -4.60
C SER A 204 -5.94 -9.73 -6.08
N ASP A 205 -6.48 -8.85 -6.92
CA ASP A 205 -6.36 -8.98 -8.38
C ASP A 205 -4.94 -8.71 -8.88
N HIS A 206 -4.13 -7.90 -8.17
CA HIS A 206 -2.83 -7.49 -8.69
C HIS A 206 -1.84 -8.65 -8.80
N PRO A 207 -1.58 -9.46 -7.75
CA PRO A 207 -0.73 -10.65 -7.85
C PRO A 207 -1.30 -11.72 -8.79
N ALA A 208 -2.64 -11.80 -8.89
CA ALA A 208 -3.31 -12.74 -9.78
C ALA A 208 -3.04 -12.39 -11.25
N GLN A 209 -3.22 -11.12 -11.64
CA GLN A 209 -2.93 -10.64 -12.98
C GLN A 209 -1.43 -10.65 -13.32
N ALA A 210 -0.56 -10.50 -12.32
CA ALA A 210 0.88 -10.68 -12.49
C ALA A 210 1.30 -12.16 -12.65
N GLY A 211 0.40 -13.11 -12.37
CA GLY A 211 0.67 -14.55 -12.46
C GLY A 211 1.58 -15.09 -11.36
N VAL A 212 1.71 -14.40 -10.22
CA VAL A 212 2.62 -14.78 -9.13
C VAL A 212 1.92 -15.40 -7.92
N THR A 213 0.60 -15.23 -7.79
CA THR A 213 -0.17 -15.66 -6.60
C THR A 213 0.15 -17.08 -6.16
N HIS A 214 0.09 -18.05 -7.07
CA HIS A 214 0.29 -19.47 -6.73
C HIS A 214 1.64 -19.73 -6.04
N LYS A 215 2.73 -19.20 -6.62
CA LYS A 215 4.08 -19.40 -6.08
C LYS A 215 4.24 -18.76 -4.70
N VAL A 216 3.64 -17.58 -4.49
CA VAL A 216 3.70 -16.90 -3.20
C VAL A 216 2.87 -17.65 -2.14
N VAL A 217 1.70 -18.17 -2.50
CA VAL A 217 0.88 -19.02 -1.62
C VAL A 217 1.67 -20.25 -1.18
N GLU A 218 2.34 -20.96 -2.10
CA GLU A 218 3.17 -22.13 -1.75
C GLU A 218 4.25 -21.79 -0.71
N VAL A 219 4.95 -20.65 -0.89
CA VAL A 219 5.97 -20.18 0.05
C VAL A 219 5.37 -19.87 1.43
N LEU A 220 4.23 -19.19 1.47
CA LEU A 220 3.54 -18.84 2.74
C LEU A 220 3.04 -20.09 3.47
N GLU A 221 2.41 -21.03 2.76
CA GLU A 221 1.88 -22.27 3.33
C GLU A 221 3.00 -23.19 3.84
N ALA A 222 4.10 -23.29 3.10
CA ALA A 222 5.28 -24.02 3.54
C ALA A 222 5.88 -23.43 4.84
N ALA A 223 5.71 -22.12 5.06
CA ALA A 223 6.11 -21.42 6.28
C ALA A 223 5.03 -21.43 7.39
N GLY A 224 3.90 -22.12 7.18
CA GLY A 224 2.86 -22.28 8.20
C GLY A 224 1.77 -21.21 8.21
N ALA A 225 1.60 -20.46 7.11
CA ALA A 225 0.45 -19.57 6.95
C ALA A 225 -0.85 -20.40 6.93
N LYS A 226 -1.87 -19.94 7.67
CA LYS A 226 -3.16 -20.63 7.77
C LYS A 226 -4.19 -19.95 6.89
N ARG A 227 -4.95 -20.77 6.14
CA ARG A 227 -6.23 -20.33 5.58
C ARG A 227 -7.25 -20.36 6.71
N ASN A 228 -7.88 -19.23 6.99
CA ASN A 228 -9.01 -19.17 7.92
C ASN A 228 -10.26 -19.83 7.32
#